data_AF-A0A2E8RBE5-F1
#
_entry.id   AF-A0A2E8RBE5-F1
#
_cell.length_a   1.000
_cell.length_b   1.000
_cell.length_c   1.000
_cell.angle_alpha   90.00
_cell.angle_beta   90.00
_cell.angle_gamma   90.00
#
_symmetry.space_group_name_H-M   'P 1'
#
loop_
_entity.id
_entity.type
_entity.pdbx_description
1 polymer ?
#
loop_
_entity_poly.entity_id
_entity_poly.type
_entity_poly.pdbx_seq_one_letter_code
_entity_poly.pdbx_strand_id
1 'polypeptide(L)'
;MLLPRRAMEQMGFAVCCLTCDAPDIAGSERCRQCIDSHAKARDKLTSGPATTKAERLAREQVTMLADPGKYIDDSEHGEFMLNYVRLIDAHQGVEQVITMEQVEARFAAQRGKKDKSIIREVANQNPWAERAPDADEREEMLQMFGTATRPEAPTWEDLLDEVGELLDEN
;
A
#
# COMPACT_ATOMS: atom_id res chain seq x y z
N MET A 1 2.25 17.98 -13.18
CA MET A 1 1.71 18.70 -12.01
C MET A 1 0.24 18.31 -11.85
N LEU A 2 -0.25 18.17 -10.62
CA LEU A 2 -1.67 17.94 -10.37
C LEU A 2 -2.49 19.17 -10.81
N LEU A 3 -3.77 18.96 -11.12
CA LEU A 3 -4.71 20.06 -11.37
C LEU A 3 -4.87 20.91 -10.10
N PRO A 4 -4.95 22.25 -10.21
CA PRO A 4 -5.11 23.14 -9.06
C PRO A 4 -6.22 22.73 -8.07
N ARG A 5 -7.41 22.39 -8.56
CA ARG A 5 -8.54 22.00 -7.70
C ARG A 5 -8.23 20.74 -6.89
N ARG A 6 -7.63 19.73 -7.53
CA ARG A 6 -7.20 18.50 -6.87
C ARG A 6 -6.11 18.74 -5.81
N ALA A 7 -5.18 19.65 -6.07
CA ALA A 7 -4.16 20.02 -5.08
C ALA A 7 -4.79 20.70 -3.85
N MET A 8 -5.76 21.60 -4.07
CA MET A 8 -6.48 22.29 -3.01
C MET A 8 -7.37 21.33 -2.20
N GLU A 9 -7.99 20.35 -2.86
CA GLU A 9 -8.78 19.29 -2.22
C GLU A 9 -7.95 18.44 -1.26
N GLN A 10 -6.75 18.00 -1.68
CA GLN A 10 -5.83 17.24 -0.80
C GLN A 10 -5.39 18.04 0.43
N MET A 11 -5.42 19.36 0.36
CA MET A 11 -5.12 20.27 1.48
C MET A 11 -6.36 20.66 2.29
N GLY A 12 -7.56 20.11 2.01
CA GLY A 12 -8.80 20.48 2.72
C GLY A 12 -9.28 21.91 2.41
N PHE A 13 -8.89 22.48 1.27
CA PHE A 13 -9.32 23.80 0.81
C PHE A 13 -10.02 23.72 -0.56
N ALA A 14 -10.70 22.60 -0.84
CA ALA A 14 -11.49 22.43 -2.06
C ALA A 14 -12.46 23.61 -2.24
N VAL A 15 -13.18 23.97 -1.17
CA VAL A 15 -14.14 25.08 -1.13
C VAL A 15 -13.51 26.38 -1.62
N CYS A 16 -12.35 26.77 -1.09
CA CYS A 16 -11.67 28.01 -1.47
C CYS A 16 -11.36 28.06 -2.98
N CYS A 17 -11.02 26.91 -3.57
CA CYS A 17 -10.75 26.81 -5.00
C CYS A 17 -12.04 26.83 -5.83
N LEU A 18 -13.11 26.18 -5.35
CA LEU A 18 -14.40 26.11 -6.04
C LEU A 18 -15.16 27.45 -6.03
N THR A 19 -14.89 28.31 -5.05
CA THR A 19 -15.39 29.69 -5.02
C THR A 19 -14.59 30.65 -5.90
N CYS A 20 -13.48 30.20 -6.50
CA CYS A 20 -12.64 31.01 -7.37
C CYS A 20 -13.18 31.01 -8.82
N ASP A 21 -13.06 32.14 -9.52
CA ASP A 21 -13.40 32.32 -10.93
C ASP A 21 -12.31 31.78 -11.89
N ALA A 22 -11.15 31.37 -11.37
CA ALA A 22 -10.06 30.88 -12.20
C ALA A 22 -10.36 29.48 -12.81
N PRO A 23 -9.96 29.23 -14.07
CA PRO A 23 -10.10 27.91 -14.67
C PRO A 23 -9.09 26.92 -14.05
N ASP A 24 -9.47 25.63 -14.00
CA ASP A 24 -8.66 24.55 -13.42
C ASP A 24 -7.55 24.08 -14.37
N ILE A 25 -6.58 24.98 -14.64
CA ILE A 25 -5.48 24.74 -15.59
C ILE A 25 -4.17 24.61 -14.82
N ALA A 26 -3.52 23.46 -14.99
CA ALA A 26 -2.21 23.18 -14.41
C ALA A 26 -1.16 24.20 -14.90
N GLY A 27 -0.33 24.69 -13.98
CA GLY A 27 0.75 25.62 -14.28
C GLY A 27 0.32 27.08 -14.46
N SER A 28 -0.94 27.43 -14.20
CA SER A 28 -1.34 28.84 -14.16
C SER A 28 -0.71 29.56 -12.96
N GLU A 29 -0.12 30.72 -13.22
CA GLU A 29 0.63 31.47 -12.20
C GLU A 29 -0.27 31.91 -11.03
N ARG A 30 -1.51 32.32 -11.33
CA ARG A 30 -2.52 32.67 -10.33
C ARG A 30 -2.81 31.50 -9.38
N CYS A 31 -3.02 30.29 -9.92
CA CYS A 31 -3.30 29.13 -9.09
C CYS A 31 -2.06 28.70 -8.29
N ARG A 32 -0.86 28.81 -8.86
CA ARG A 32 0.40 28.52 -8.16
C ARG A 32 0.55 29.38 -6.89
N GLN A 33 0.38 30.70 -7.04
CA GLN A 33 0.46 31.63 -5.91
C GLN A 33 -0.64 31.39 -4.86
N CYS A 34 -1.85 31.06 -5.31
CA CYS A 34 -2.97 30.72 -4.43
C CYS A 34 -2.68 29.47 -3.58
N ILE A 35 -2.26 28.39 -4.23
CA ILE A 35 -1.90 27.11 -3.59
C ILE A 35 -0.77 27.32 -2.58
N ASP A 36 0.30 28.02 -2.98
CA ASP A 36 1.45 28.29 -2.09
C ASP A 36 1.04 29.11 -0.86
N SER A 37 0.11 30.07 -1.03
CA SER A 37 -0.38 30.90 0.07
C SER A 37 -1.25 30.10 1.04
N HIS A 38 -2.15 29.26 0.52
CA HIS A 38 -2.98 28.38 1.35
C HIS A 38 -2.15 27.34 2.10
N ALA A 39 -1.15 26.73 1.44
CA ALA A 39 -0.24 25.79 2.09
C ALA A 39 0.49 26.43 3.28
N LYS A 40 1.09 27.61 3.07
CA LYS A 40 1.77 28.37 4.14
C LYS A 40 0.81 28.77 5.27
N ALA A 41 -0.40 29.20 4.93
CA ALA A 41 -1.40 29.58 5.92
C ALA A 41 -1.80 28.38 6.78
N ARG A 42 -2.04 27.21 6.16
CA ARG A 42 -2.33 25.96 6.86
C ARG A 42 -1.19 25.55 7.76
N ASP A 43 0.04 25.50 7.24
CA ASP A 43 1.21 25.11 8.03
C ASP A 43 1.36 26.00 9.26
N LYS A 44 1.21 27.32 9.10
CA LYS A 44 1.24 28.27 10.23
C LYS A 44 0.11 28.03 11.22
N LEU A 45 -1.11 27.77 10.73
CA LEU A 45 -2.28 27.49 11.54
C LEU A 45 -2.31 26.08 12.13
N THR A 46 -1.44 25.16 11.72
CA THR A 46 -1.38 23.81 12.32
C THR A 46 -0.11 23.60 13.13
N SER A 47 0.86 24.51 13.03
CA SER A 47 2.09 24.48 13.81
C SER A 47 1.80 24.80 15.27
N GLY A 48 1.99 23.81 16.14
CA GLY A 48 1.88 23.97 17.59
C GLY A 48 0.46 24.31 18.09
N PRO A 49 0.32 24.54 19.40
CA PRO A 49 -0.94 24.95 20.02
C PRO A 49 -1.30 26.40 19.67
N ALA A 50 -2.59 26.69 19.55
CA ALA A 50 -3.07 28.04 19.29
C ALA A 50 -2.77 28.96 20.49
N THR A 51 -2.14 30.10 20.19
CA THR A 51 -1.70 31.07 21.20
C THR A 51 -2.72 32.18 21.45
N THR A 52 -3.57 32.46 20.46
CA THR A 52 -4.58 33.53 20.54
C THR A 52 -5.99 33.00 20.28
N LYS A 53 -7.02 33.74 20.73
CA LYS A 53 -8.42 33.43 20.41
C LYS A 53 -8.69 33.46 18.91
N ALA A 54 -8.11 34.42 18.21
CA ALA A 54 -8.23 34.54 16.76
C ALA A 54 -7.65 33.31 16.04
N GLU A 55 -6.51 32.80 16.51
CA GLU A 55 -5.90 31.60 15.96
C GLU A 55 -6.76 30.35 16.20
N ARG A 56 -7.37 30.24 17.39
CA ARG A 56 -8.32 29.15 17.69
C ARG A 56 -9.52 29.18 16.74
N LEU A 57 -10.12 30.36 16.56
CA LEU A 57 -11.25 30.55 15.65
C LEU A 57 -10.86 30.21 14.21
N ALA A 58 -9.69 30.65 13.75
CA ALA A 58 -9.21 30.34 12.41
C ALA A 58 -9.02 28.82 12.19
N ARG A 59 -8.50 28.10 13.19
CA ARG A 59 -8.34 26.64 13.13
C ARG A 59 -9.69 25.93 13.08
N GLU A 60 -10.67 26.40 13.84
CA GLU A 60 -12.03 25.88 13.81
C GLU A 60 -12.67 26.08 12.43
N GLN A 61 -12.57 27.29 11.88
CA GLN A 61 -13.06 27.59 10.54
C GLN A 61 -12.42 26.73 9.45
N VAL A 62 -11.09 26.56 9.48
CA VAL A 62 -10.39 25.69 8.51
C VAL A 62 -10.83 24.23 8.66
N THR A 63 -11.10 23.78 9.88
CA THR A 63 -11.60 22.42 10.13
C THR A 63 -12.99 22.22 9.51
N MET A 64 -13.88 23.21 9.66
CA MET A 64 -15.20 23.18 9.02
C MET A 64 -15.11 23.18 7.50
N LEU A 65 -14.23 24.00 6.91
CA LEU A 65 -14.04 24.07 5.45
C LEU A 65 -13.43 22.79 4.85
N ALA A 66 -12.63 22.06 5.64
CA ALA A 66 -12.02 20.81 5.20
C ALA A 66 -13.03 19.66 5.07
N ASP A 67 -14.10 19.68 5.86
CA ASP A 67 -15.16 18.67 5.84
C ASP A 67 -16.53 19.29 6.16
N PRO A 68 -17.10 20.10 5.24
CA PRO A 68 -18.32 20.85 5.51
C PRO A 68 -19.52 19.95 5.78
N GLY A 69 -19.52 18.71 5.29
CA GLY A 69 -20.59 17.74 5.51
C GLY A 69 -20.87 17.43 6.98
N LYS A 70 -19.85 17.51 7.85
CA LYS A 70 -20.00 17.29 9.29
C LYS A 70 -20.66 18.44 10.05
N TYR A 71 -20.80 19.60 9.41
CA TYR A 71 -21.21 20.85 10.04
C TYR A 71 -22.46 21.46 9.41
N ILE A 72 -23.21 20.70 8.61
CA ILE A 72 -24.44 21.17 7.95
C ILE A 72 -25.56 21.50 8.94
N ASP A 73 -25.56 20.86 10.11
CA ASP A 73 -26.55 21.08 11.17
C ASP A 73 -26.10 22.16 12.18
N ASP A 74 -24.97 22.84 11.93
CA ASP A 74 -24.50 23.94 12.77
C ASP A 74 -25.46 25.12 12.72
N SER A 75 -25.77 25.69 13.88
CA SER A 75 -26.80 26.74 14.01
C SER A 75 -26.44 28.05 13.31
N GLU A 76 -25.15 28.34 13.13
CA GLU A 76 -24.69 29.59 12.53
C GLU A 76 -24.14 29.37 11.11
N HIS A 77 -23.39 28.29 10.91
CA HIS A 77 -22.65 28.03 9.67
C HIS A 77 -23.32 27.00 8.76
N GLY A 78 -24.34 26.27 9.23
CA GLY A 78 -24.91 25.12 8.54
C GLY A 78 -25.39 25.40 7.12
N GLU A 79 -26.02 26.55 6.89
CA GLU A 79 -26.47 26.96 5.55
C GLU A 79 -25.29 27.15 4.58
N PHE A 80 -24.18 27.74 5.05
CA PHE A 80 -22.95 27.89 4.26
C PHE A 80 -22.30 26.53 4.00
N MET A 81 -22.24 25.66 5.00
CA MET A 81 -21.67 24.32 4.88
C MET A 81 -22.45 23.47 3.87
N LEU A 82 -23.78 23.56 3.87
CA LEU A 82 -24.62 22.90 2.87
C LEU A 82 -24.31 23.38 1.45
N ASN A 83 -24.11 24.69 1.25
CA ASN A 83 -23.71 25.23 -0.05
C ASN A 83 -22.33 24.75 -0.48
N TYR A 84 -21.39 24.63 0.44
CA TYR A 84 -20.05 24.09 0.16
C TYR A 84 -20.09 22.60 -0.22
N VAL A 85 -20.89 21.79 0.46
CA VAL A 85 -21.13 20.39 0.09
C VAL A 85 -21.65 20.31 -1.35
N ARG A 86 -22.67 21.10 -1.71
CA ARG A 86 -23.21 21.12 -3.08
C ARG A 86 -22.17 21.48 -4.13
N LEU A 87 -21.25 22.41 -3.84
CA LEU A 87 -20.16 22.76 -4.75
C LEU A 87 -19.17 21.61 -4.92
N ILE A 88 -18.82 20.92 -3.83
CA ILE A 88 -17.92 19.76 -3.84
C ILE A 88 -18.56 18.62 -4.64
N ASP A 89 -19.82 18.28 -4.38
CA ASP A 89 -20.55 17.23 -5.08
C ASP A 89 -20.64 17.51 -6.59
N ALA A 90 -20.93 18.76 -6.96
CA ALA A 90 -20.95 19.18 -8.35
C ALA A 90 -19.56 19.09 -9.03
N HIS A 91 -18.48 19.25 -8.27
CA HIS A 91 -17.11 19.16 -8.78
C HIS A 91 -16.63 17.71 -8.92
N GLN A 92 -16.86 16.88 -7.89
CA GLN A 92 -16.48 15.46 -7.89
C GLN A 92 -17.34 14.65 -8.88
N GLY A 93 -18.55 15.15 -9.17
CA GLY A 93 -19.54 14.44 -9.98
C GLY A 93 -20.11 13.25 -9.23
N VAL A 94 -20.97 12.48 -9.89
CA VAL A 94 -21.43 11.20 -9.34
C VAL A 94 -20.25 10.23 -9.43
N GLU A 95 -19.62 9.92 -8.30
CA GLU A 95 -18.63 8.84 -8.22
C GLU A 95 -19.30 7.58 -8.81
N GLN A 96 -18.73 7.04 -9.88
CA GLN A 96 -19.29 5.83 -10.47
C GLN A 96 -19.12 4.72 -9.46
N VAL A 97 -20.25 4.23 -8.94
CA VAL A 97 -20.27 3.08 -8.03
C VAL A 97 -19.53 1.95 -8.72
N ILE A 98 -18.36 1.58 -8.16
CA ILE A 98 -17.58 0.46 -8.68
C ILE A 98 -18.43 -0.78 -8.49
N THR A 99 -18.92 -1.34 -9.59
CA THR A 99 -19.79 -2.52 -9.51
C THR A 99 -18.98 -3.75 -9.13
N MET A 100 -19.63 -4.74 -8.52
CA MET A 100 -18.98 -6.02 -8.21
C MET A 100 -18.36 -6.67 -9.46
N GLU A 101 -19.01 -6.53 -10.61
CA GLU A 101 -18.50 -7.01 -11.91
C GLU A 101 -17.16 -6.35 -12.29
N GLN A 102 -17.00 -5.05 -12.06
CA GLN A 102 -15.74 -4.35 -12.34
C GLN A 102 -14.62 -4.80 -11.41
N VAL A 103 -14.95 -5.10 -10.15
CA VAL A 103 -14.02 -5.66 -9.16
C VAL A 103 -13.57 -7.05 -9.60
N GLU A 104 -14.52 -7.92 -9.96
CA GLU A 104 -14.25 -9.27 -10.44
C GLU A 104 -13.40 -9.27 -11.72
N ALA A 105 -13.70 -8.38 -12.68
CA ALA A 105 -12.92 -8.22 -13.90
C ALA A 105 -11.46 -7.83 -13.62
N ARG A 106 -11.22 -6.94 -12.65
CA ARG A 106 -9.86 -6.59 -12.21
C ARG A 106 -9.13 -7.78 -11.59
N PHE A 107 -9.79 -8.55 -10.73
CA PHE A 107 -9.20 -9.75 -10.13
C PHE A 107 -8.90 -10.83 -11.18
N ALA A 108 -9.81 -11.04 -12.14
CA ALA A 108 -9.58 -11.97 -13.25
C ALA A 108 -8.37 -11.54 -14.10
N ALA A 109 -8.26 -10.25 -14.42
CA ALA A 109 -7.13 -9.71 -15.16
C ALA A 109 -5.80 -9.83 -14.38
N GLN A 110 -5.82 -9.73 -13.06
CA GLN A 110 -4.62 -9.97 -12.23
C GLN A 110 -4.24 -11.45 -12.18
N ARG A 111 -5.19 -12.37 -12.01
CA ARG A 111 -4.92 -13.82 -12.02
C ARG A 111 -4.36 -14.31 -13.37
N GLY A 112 -4.75 -13.67 -14.47
CA GLY A 112 -4.23 -13.99 -15.80
C GLY A 112 -2.79 -13.51 -16.05
N LYS A 113 -2.24 -12.63 -15.22
CA LYS A 113 -0.84 -12.23 -15.32
C LYS A 113 0.03 -13.33 -14.70
N LYS A 114 0.94 -13.89 -15.50
CA LYS A 114 1.97 -14.79 -14.98
C LYS A 114 2.96 -13.97 -14.16
N ASP A 115 3.14 -14.33 -12.90
CA ASP A 115 4.16 -13.76 -12.02
C ASP A 115 5.57 -14.15 -12.51
N LYS A 116 6.09 -13.35 -13.45
CA LYS A 116 7.51 -13.43 -13.84
C LYS A 116 8.34 -12.68 -12.80
N SER A 117 8.66 -13.36 -11.71
CA SER A 117 9.65 -12.86 -10.77
C SER A 117 11.04 -12.99 -11.41
N ILE A 118 11.62 -11.86 -11.81
CA ILE A 118 12.99 -11.78 -12.36
C ILE A 118 14.00 -12.43 -11.39
N ILE A 119 13.78 -12.26 -10.08
CA ILE A 119 14.63 -12.87 -9.03
C ILE A 119 14.53 -14.40 -9.08
N ARG A 120 13.33 -14.96 -9.28
CA ARG A 120 13.13 -16.42 -9.39
C ARG A 120 13.77 -16.98 -10.67
N GLU A 121 13.70 -16.24 -11.77
CA GLU A 121 14.28 -16.65 -13.06
C GLU A 121 15.82 -16.60 -13.07
N VAL A 122 16.44 -15.67 -12.32
CA VAL A 122 17.90 -15.51 -12.29
C VAL A 122 18.58 -16.30 -11.17
N ALA A 123 17.94 -16.43 -10.00
CA ALA A 123 18.54 -17.08 -8.82
C ALA A 123 18.39 -18.60 -8.83
N ASN A 124 17.32 -19.14 -9.43
CA ASN A 124 17.11 -20.58 -9.48
C ASN A 124 17.73 -21.17 -10.75
N GLN A 125 19.05 -21.32 -10.77
CA GLN A 125 19.77 -22.04 -11.83
C GLN A 125 19.74 -23.57 -11.65
N ASN A 126 18.87 -24.09 -10.78
CA ASN A 126 18.78 -25.53 -10.53
C ASN A 126 18.28 -26.26 -11.79
N PRO A 127 19.11 -27.09 -12.45
CA PRO A 127 18.73 -27.82 -13.66
C PRO A 127 17.68 -28.92 -13.39
N TRP A 128 17.44 -29.27 -12.13
CA TRP A 128 16.47 -30.28 -11.70
C TRP A 128 15.18 -29.68 -11.09
N ALA A 129 14.96 -28.37 -11.22
CA ALA A 129 13.76 -27.72 -10.68
C ALA A 129 12.46 -28.24 -11.31
N GLU A 130 12.51 -28.61 -12.59
CA GLU A 130 11.35 -29.04 -13.39
C GLU A 130 11.48 -30.50 -13.87
N ARG A 131 12.61 -31.17 -13.60
CA ARG A 131 12.84 -32.58 -13.95
C ARG A 131 13.71 -33.29 -12.91
N ALA A 132 13.46 -34.58 -12.67
CA ALA A 132 14.38 -35.39 -11.88
C ALA A 132 15.73 -35.58 -12.59
N PRO A 133 16.84 -35.76 -11.85
CA PRO A 133 18.14 -36.10 -12.42
C PRO A 133 18.10 -37.46 -13.13
N ASP A 134 18.77 -37.58 -14.27
CA ASP A 134 18.89 -38.85 -15.00
C ASP A 134 19.93 -39.80 -14.37
N ALA A 135 20.11 -40.99 -14.95
CA ALA A 135 20.99 -42.01 -14.36
C ALA A 135 22.46 -41.60 -14.32
N ASP A 136 22.91 -40.89 -15.35
CA ASP A 136 24.30 -40.48 -15.50
C ASP A 136 24.59 -39.28 -14.58
N GLU A 137 23.65 -38.31 -14.51
CA GLU A 137 23.72 -37.18 -13.57
C GLU A 137 23.71 -37.64 -12.10
N ARG A 138 22.96 -38.70 -11.78
CA ARG A 138 22.97 -39.29 -10.42
C ARG A 138 24.32 -39.90 -10.08
N GLU A 139 24.93 -40.61 -11.01
CA GLU A 139 26.23 -41.24 -10.83
C GLU A 139 27.34 -40.18 -10.66
N GLU A 140 27.30 -39.11 -11.46
CA GLU A 140 28.22 -37.97 -11.33
C GLU A 140 28.08 -37.26 -9.97
N MET A 141 26.85 -37.06 -9.49
CA MET A 141 26.60 -36.53 -8.15
C MET A 141 27.14 -37.45 -7.06
N LEU A 142 26.93 -38.77 -7.17
CA LEU A 142 27.44 -39.76 -6.22
C LEU A 142 28.97 -39.75 -6.18
N GLN A 143 29.63 -39.56 -7.32
CA GLN A 143 31.09 -39.42 -7.39
C GLN A 143 31.60 -38.12 -6.74
N MET A 144 30.86 -37.01 -6.84
CA MET A 144 31.22 -35.74 -6.19
C MET A 144 31.22 -35.82 -4.66
N PHE A 145 30.36 -36.65 -4.06
CA PHE A 145 30.34 -36.88 -2.61
C PHE A 145 31.40 -37.90 -2.14
N GLY A 146 32.20 -38.43 -3.07
CA GLY A 146 33.23 -39.44 -2.83
C GLY A 146 32.64 -40.83 -2.57
N THR A 147 33.37 -41.88 -2.95
CA THR A 147 33.05 -43.25 -2.58
C THR A 147 33.31 -43.43 -1.08
N ALA A 148 32.44 -42.90 -0.23
CA ALA A 148 32.37 -43.38 1.13
C ALA A 148 32.04 -44.87 1.04
N THR A 149 33.02 -45.73 1.30
CA THR A 149 32.77 -47.14 1.56
C THR A 149 31.67 -47.17 2.59
N ARG A 150 30.51 -47.74 2.21
CA ARG A 150 29.40 -47.93 3.14
C ARG A 150 30.01 -48.59 4.39
N PRO A 151 29.98 -47.95 5.57
CA PRO A 151 30.48 -48.60 6.77
C PRO A 151 29.75 -49.93 6.87
N GLU A 152 30.50 -51.02 7.08
CA GLU A 152 29.90 -52.33 7.26
C GLU A 152 28.84 -52.18 8.35
N ALA A 153 27.58 -52.39 7.98
CA ALA A 153 26.50 -52.28 8.94
C ALA A 153 26.71 -53.42 9.95
N PRO A 154 26.67 -53.14 11.26
CA PRO A 154 26.75 -54.20 12.26
C PRO A 154 25.71 -55.27 11.94
N THR A 155 26.10 -56.53 12.13
CA THR A 155 25.19 -57.64 11.92
C THR A 155 24.09 -57.62 12.98
N TRP A 156 23.01 -58.35 12.73
CA TRP A 156 21.94 -58.49 13.72
C TRP A 156 22.43 -59.09 15.03
N GLU A 157 23.49 -59.92 15.00
CA GLU A 157 24.12 -60.49 16.20
C GLU A 157 24.83 -59.39 17.00
N ASP A 158 25.63 -58.53 16.34
CA ASP A 158 26.31 -57.40 16.99
C ASP A 158 25.32 -56.45 17.67
N LEU A 159 24.17 -56.18 17.03
CA LEU A 159 23.12 -55.31 17.58
C LEU A 159 22.37 -55.98 18.75
N LEU A 160 22.24 -57.31 18.74
CA LEU A 160 21.60 -58.05 19.83
C LEU A 160 22.50 -58.14 21.05
N ASP A 161 23.81 -58.31 20.85
CA ASP A 161 24.79 -58.28 21.94
C ASP A 161 24.85 -56.90 22.61
N GLU A 162 24.84 -55.81 21.83
CA GLU A 162 24.77 -54.44 22.38
C GLU A 162 23.51 -54.22 23.24
N VAL A 163 22.37 -54.76 22.83
CA VAL A 163 21.13 -54.70 23.62
C VAL A 163 21.19 -55.61 24.84
N GLY A 164 21.85 -56.76 24.75
CA GLY A 164 22.08 -57.68 25.86
C GLY A 164 22.93 -57.05 26.96
N GLU A 165 24.06 -56.44 26.60
CA GLU A 165 24.92 -55.71 27.54
C GLU A 165 24.17 -54.58 28.25
N LEU A 166 23.32 -53.84 27.52
CA LEU A 166 22.48 -52.78 28.09
C LEU A 166 21.41 -53.29 29.06
N LEU A 167 21.00 -54.55 28.95
CA LEU A 167 19.98 -55.16 29.82
C LEU A 167 20.59 -55.88 31.03
N ASP A 168 21.84 -56.33 30.94
CA ASP A 168 22.56 -57.02 32.03
C ASP A 168 23.22 -56.04 33.03
N GLU A 169 23.34 -54.74 32.70
CA GLU A 169 23.83 -53.69 33.61
C GLU A 169 22.76 -53.11 34.58
N ASN A 170 21.65 -53.82 34.84
CA ASN A 170 20.60 -53.36 35.78
C ASN A 170 20.08 -54.43 36.75
#